data_AF-A0A6G3XNT5-F1
#
_entry.id   AF-A0A6G3XNT5-F1
#
_cell.length_a   1.000
_cell.length_b   1.000
_cell.length_c   1.000
_cell.angle_alpha   90.00
_cell.angle_beta   90.00
_cell.angle_gamma   90.00
#
_symmetry.space_group_name_H-M   'P 1'
#
loop_
_entity.id
_entity.type
_entity.pdbx_description
1 polymer ?
#
loop_
_entity_poly.entity_id
_entity_poly.type
_entity_poly.pdbx_seq_one_letter_code
_entity_poly.pdbx_strand_id
1 'polypeptide(L)' 'GTWKDLTDNVNVMASNLTGQVRSIAQVATAVARGDLSQRITVEAAGEVAALAEVINTMVDTLSAFADEVTRVAREVG' A
#
# COMPACT_ATOMS: atom_id res chain seq x y z
N GLY A 1 0.46 22.75 -27.81
CA GLY A 1 0.44 22.27 -29.21
C GLY A 1 0.30 20.77 -29.14
N THR A 2 -0.62 20.16 -29.90
CA THR A 2 -1.25 18.88 -29.50
C THR A 2 -0.28 17.77 -29.07
N TRP A 3 0.86 17.62 -29.74
CA TRP A 3 1.90 16.66 -29.35
C TRP A 3 2.56 16.98 -28.00
N LYS A 4 2.90 18.24 -27.76
CA LYS A 4 3.44 18.68 -26.47
C LYS A 4 2.43 18.44 -25.35
N ASP A 5 1.17 18.78 -25.58
CA ASP A 5 0.12 18.64 -24.57
C ASP A 5 -0.12 17.16 -24.22
N LEU A 6 -0.07 16.27 -25.23
CA LEU A 6 -0.12 14.82 -25.02
C LEU A 6 1.10 14.29 -24.26
N THR A 7 2.31 14.71 -24.63
CA THR A 7 3.55 14.32 -23.93
C THR A 7 3.53 14.77 -22.47
N ASP A 8 3.09 16.01 -22.20
CA ASP A 8 2.99 16.54 -20.85
C ASP A 8 1.99 15.74 -20.01
N ASN A 9 0.83 15.37 -20.57
CA ASN A 9 -0.15 14.52 -19.89
C ASN A 9 0.37 13.11 -19.59
N VAL A 10 1.07 12.47 -20.54
CA VAL A 10 1.69 11.15 -20.34
C VAL A 10 2.77 11.21 -19.26
N ASN A 11 3.58 12.26 -19.24
CA ASN A 11 4.61 12.44 -18.22
C ASN A 11 4.00 12.60 -16.82
N VAL A 12 2.89 13.34 -16.70
CA VAL A 12 2.15 13.46 -15.43
C VAL A 12 1.60 12.10 -14.99
N MET A 13 0.97 11.33 -15.89
CA MET A 13 0.47 9.99 -15.55
C MET A 13 1.61 9.06 -15.11
N ALA A 14 2.75 9.06 -15.81
CA ALA A 14 3.91 8.26 -15.45
C ALA A 14 4.51 8.66 -14.09
N SER A 15 4.55 9.96 -13.80
CA SER A 15 5.02 10.47 -12.51
C SER A 15 4.10 10.06 -11.36
N ASN A 16 2.77 10.20 -11.56
CA ASN A 16 1.77 9.79 -10.59
C ASN A 16 1.85 8.27 -10.32
N LEU A 17 1.92 7.46 -11.37
CA LEU A 17 2.05 6.00 -11.26
C LEU A 17 3.33 5.60 -10.51
N THR A 18 4.44 6.25 -10.81
CA THR A 18 5.72 6.01 -10.10
C THR A 18 5.59 6.33 -8.61
N GLY A 19 4.92 7.44 -8.27
CA GLY A 19 4.65 7.81 -6.88
C GLY A 19 3.78 6.77 -6.16
N GLN A 20 2.70 6.33 -6.80
CA GLN A 20 1.79 5.33 -6.26
C GLN A 20 2.49 4.00 -5.98
N VAL A 21 3.24 3.48 -6.95
CA VAL A 21 4.01 2.23 -6.79
C VAL A 21 5.05 2.34 -5.69
N ARG A 22 5.73 3.49 -5.56
CA ARG A 22 6.68 3.72 -4.47
C ARG A 22 6.01 3.71 -3.09
N SER A 23 4.83 4.31 -2.97
CA SER A 23 4.05 4.28 -1.72
C SER A 23 3.67 2.85 -1.33
N ILE A 24 3.24 2.04 -2.30
CA ILE A 24 2.89 0.63 -2.08
C ILE A 24 4.14 -0.15 -1.60
N ALA A 25 5.27 0.03 -2.27
CA ALA A 25 6.52 -0.65 -1.92
C ALA A 25 7.01 -0.29 -0.51
N GLN A 26 6.83 0.95 -0.06
CA GLN A 26 7.19 1.39 1.28
C GLN A 26 6.38 0.65 2.35
N VAL A 27 5.05 0.59 2.20
CA VAL A 27 4.17 -0.09 3.15
C VAL A 27 4.45 -1.60 3.16
N ALA A 28 4.59 -2.23 1.99
CA ALA A 28 4.96 -3.65 1.90
C ALA A 28 6.29 -3.96 2.59
N THR A 29 7.28 -3.05 2.47
CA THR A 29 8.57 -3.17 3.16
C THR A 29 8.42 -3.04 4.68
N ALA A 30 7.55 -2.14 5.16
CA ALA A 30 7.28 -1.95 6.59
C ALA A 30 6.61 -3.21 7.18
N VAL A 31 5.60 -3.75 6.50
CA VAL A 31 4.93 -5.01 6.87
C VAL A 31 5.93 -6.16 6.95
N ALA A 32 6.83 -6.29 5.97
CA ALA A 32 7.87 -7.32 5.98
C ALA A 32 8.85 -7.20 7.17
N ARG A 33 8.95 -6.00 7.77
CA ARG A 33 9.74 -5.75 8.99
C ARG A 33 8.92 -5.87 10.28
N GLY A 34 7.64 -6.23 10.18
CA GLY A 34 6.72 -6.37 11.31
C GLY A 34 6.05 -5.06 11.75
N ASP A 35 6.22 -3.96 11.01
CA ASP A 35 5.46 -2.73 11.26
C ASP A 35 4.13 -2.78 10.52
N LEU A 36 3.08 -3.16 11.25
CA LEU A 36 1.71 -3.26 10.75
C LEU A 36 0.90 -1.99 10.97
N SER A 37 1.52 -0.90 11.42
CA SER A 37 0.84 0.39 11.60
C SER A 37 0.73 1.20 10.30
N GLN A 38 1.55 0.87 9.30
CA GLN A 38 1.63 1.60 8.04
C GLN A 38 0.48 1.23 7.10
N ARG A 39 -0.09 2.25 6.44
CA ARG A 39 -1.13 2.08 5.43
C ARG A 39 -0.84 2.91 4.19
N ILE A 40 -1.32 2.43 3.05
CA ILE A 40 -1.23 3.17 1.78
C ILE A 40 -2.35 4.21 1.76
N THR A 41 -1.97 5.48 1.62
CA THR A 41 -2.89 6.64 1.66
C THR A 41 -2.92 7.46 0.37
N VAL A 42 -2.06 7.11 -0.60
CA VAL A 42 -2.00 7.82 -1.89
C VAL A 42 -3.25 7.58 -2.71
N GLU A 43 -3.77 8.63 -3.33
CA GLU A 43 -4.88 8.50 -4.29
C GLU A 43 -4.42 7.71 -5.52
N ALA A 44 -5.15 6.63 -5.80
CA ALA A 44 -4.94 5.76 -6.94
C ALA A 44 -6.26 5.44 -7.62
N ALA A 45 -6.19 5.03 -8.88
CA ALA A 45 -7.35 4.59 -9.66
C ALA A 45 -7.03 3.29 -10.40
N GLY A 46 -8.07 2.58 -10.83
CA GLY A 46 -7.95 1.33 -11.58
C GLY A 46 -7.17 0.26 -10.81
N GLU A 47 -6.27 -0.44 -11.50
CA GLU A 47 -5.54 -1.57 -10.92
C GLU A 47 -4.62 -1.19 -9.76
N VAL A 48 -4.10 0.04 -9.75
CA VAL A 48 -3.23 0.52 -8.66
C VAL A 48 -4.03 0.72 -7.37
N ALA A 49 -5.28 1.19 -7.48
CA ALA A 49 -6.18 1.30 -6.34
C ALA A 49 -6.52 -0.08 -5.78
N ALA A 50 -6.83 -1.04 -6.67
CA ALA A 50 -7.10 -2.42 -6.28
C ALA A 50 -5.89 -3.05 -5.57
N LEU A 51 -4.68 -2.85 -6.09
CA LEU A 51 -3.45 -3.32 -5.45
C LEU A 51 -3.23 -2.69 -4.08
N ALA A 52 -3.45 -1.37 -3.95
CA ALA A 52 -3.31 -0.68 -2.67
C ALA A 52 -4.28 -1.24 -1.62
N GLU A 53 -5.54 -1.47 -2.01
CA GLU A 53 -6.55 -2.05 -1.13
C GLU A 53 -6.20 -3.47 -0.68
N VAL A 54 -5.69 -4.30 -1.60
CA VAL A 54 -5.22 -5.66 -1.27
C VAL A 54 -4.11 -5.63 -0.23
N ILE A 55 -3.15 -4.72 -0.36
CA ILE A 55 -2.05 -4.58 0.60
C ILE A 55 -2.56 -4.04 1.95
N ASN A 56 -3.45 -3.06 1.97
CA ASN A 56 -4.05 -2.57 3.21
C ASN A 56 -4.85 -3.68 3.93
N THR A 57 -5.62 -4.47 3.19
CA THR A 57 -6.35 -5.64 3.72
C THR A 57 -5.39 -6.68 4.30
N MET A 58 -4.25 -6.92 3.65
CA MET A 58 -3.20 -7.80 4.17
C MET A 58 -2.63 -7.28 5.49
N VAL A 59 -2.39 -5.96 5.61
CA VAL A 59 -1.92 -5.34 6.86
C VAL A 59 -2.93 -5.54 7.99
N ASP A 60 -4.22 -5.30 7.73
CA ASP A 60 -5.28 -5.46 8.73
C ASP A 60 -5.40 -6.92 9.19
N THR A 61 -5.32 -7.87 8.25
CA THR A 61 -5.38 -9.32 8.55
C THR A 61 -4.20 -9.75 9.43
N LEU A 62 -2.98 -9.31 9.08
CA LEU A 62 -1.79 -9.62 9.87
C LEU A 62 -1.83 -8.98 11.26
N SER A 63 -2.39 -7.77 11.38
CA SER A 63 -2.54 -7.08 12.67
C SER A 63 -3.48 -7.84 13.60
N ALA A 64 -4.63 -8.25 13.09
CA ALA A 64 -5.59 -9.05 13.84
C ALA A 64 -4.99 -10.41 14.27
N PHE A 65 -4.21 -11.05 13.41
CA PHE A 65 -3.51 -12.29 13.76
C PHE A 65 -2.47 -12.07 14.88
N ALA A 66 -1.70 -10.98 14.82
CA ALA A 66 -0.72 -10.66 15.86
C ALA A 66 -1.39 -10.40 17.22
N ASP A 67 -2.52 -9.71 17.24
CA ASP A 67 -3.32 -9.49 18.44
C ASP A 67 -3.82 -10.81 19.03
N GLU A 68 -4.31 -11.71 18.18
CA GLU A 68 -4.82 -13.02 18.58
C GLU A 68 -3.72 -13.93 19.16
N VAL A 69 -2.54 -13.95 18.53
CA VAL A 69 -1.37 -14.67 19.07
C VAL A 69 -0.99 -14.11 20.45
N THR A 70 -1.01 -12.79 20.61
CA THR A 70 -0.69 -12.14 21.89
C THR A 70 -1.73 -12.48 22.96
N ARG A 71 -3.01 -12.59 22.59
CA ARG A 71 -4.09 -13.01 23.49
C ARG A 71 -3.90 -14.46 23.95
N VAL A 72 -3.71 -15.39 23.02
CA VAL A 72 -3.50 -16.83 23.32
C VAL A 72 -2.27 -17.03 24.21
N ALA A 73 -1.17 -16.32 23.95
CA ALA A 73 0.03 -16.41 24.76
C ALA A 73 -0.19 -16.01 26.23
N ARG A 74 -1.15 -15.11 26.52
CA ARG A 74 -1.51 -14.73 27.90
C ARG A 74 -2.45 -15.72 28.58
N GLU A 75 -3.29 -16.41 27.82
CA GLU A 75 -4.27 -17.37 28.36
C GLU A 75 -3.68 -18.75 28.64
N VAL A 76 -2.67 -19.14 27.86
CA VAL A 76 -1.98 -20.44 27.99
C VAL A 76 -0.75 -20.33 28.91
N GLY A 77 -0.25 -19.11 29.16
CA GLY A 77 0.87 -18.81 30.04
C GLY A 77 0.52 -18.76 31.53
#